data_AF-A0A1C4ZW44-F1
#
_entry.id   AF-A0A1C4ZW44-F1
#
_cell.length_a   1.000
_cell.length_b   1.000
_cell.length_c   1.000
_cell.angle_alpha   90.00
_cell.angle_beta   90.00
_cell.angle_gamma   90.00
#
_symmetry.space_group_name_H-M   'P 1'
#
loop_
_entity.id
_entity.type
_entity.pdbx_description
1 polymer ?
#
loop_
_entity_poly.entity_id
_entity_poly.type
_entity_poly.pdbx_seq_one_letter_code
_entity_poly.pdbx_strand_id
1 'polypeptide(L)'
;MTTEGAPGSRRLQLYCRIDIAVTDPAALTGHAVAELRAADIDWAQEEDDLPSADAELRGDLTLALASVADLSRVVDGVPGVEFRGGVCWAETGPPRASFAPTGGQPSTAPGPTG
;
A
#
# COMPACT_ATOMS: atom_id res chain seq x y z
N MET A 1 -3.55 -50.26 7.19
CA MET A 1 -3.23 -49.04 7.96
C MET A 1 -2.34 -48.18 7.09
N THR A 2 -2.93 -47.25 6.35
CA THR A 2 -2.19 -46.23 5.59
C THR A 2 -1.97 -45.04 6.52
N THR A 3 -0.72 -44.73 6.80
CA THR A 3 -0.32 -43.56 7.58
C THR A 3 -0.70 -42.32 6.77
N GLU A 4 -1.73 -41.61 7.22
CA GLU A 4 -2.14 -40.32 6.71
C GLU A 4 -0.97 -39.35 6.94
N GLY A 5 -0.27 -38.99 5.86
CA GLY A 5 0.87 -38.08 5.94
C GLY A 5 0.41 -36.75 6.52
N ALA A 6 1.02 -36.31 7.62
CA ALA A 6 0.74 -35.01 8.22
C ALA A 6 0.84 -33.92 7.12
N PRO A 7 -0.16 -33.04 6.98
CA PRO A 7 -0.15 -32.03 5.93
C PRO A 7 1.06 -31.13 6.12
N GLY A 8 2.05 -31.29 5.24
CA GLY A 8 3.27 -30.48 5.27
C GLY A 8 2.95 -29.02 4.99
N SER A 9 3.32 -28.13 5.91
CA SER A 9 3.21 -26.69 5.70
C SER A 9 3.93 -26.26 4.42
N ARG A 10 3.29 -25.41 3.61
CA ARG A 10 3.90 -24.80 2.42
C ARG A 10 4.02 -23.29 2.62
N ARG A 11 5.17 -22.74 2.21
CA ARG A 11 5.45 -21.30 2.30
C ARG A 11 5.49 -20.72 0.89
N LEU A 12 4.71 -19.68 0.67
CA LEU A 12 4.76 -18.82 -0.52
C LEU A 12 5.30 -17.45 -0.09
N GLN A 13 6.16 -16.86 -0.91
CA GLN A 13 6.57 -15.46 -0.77
C GLN A 13 5.98 -14.70 -1.95
N LEU A 14 5.16 -13.69 -1.66
CA LEU A 14 4.49 -12.86 -2.65
C LEU A 14 5.16 -11.48 -2.66
N TYR A 15 5.65 -11.06 -3.82
CA TYR A 15 6.18 -9.72 -4.03
C TYR A 15 5.24 -8.98 -4.99
N CYS A 16 4.48 -8.03 -4.48
CA CYS A 16 3.57 -7.21 -5.27
C CYS A 16 4.07 -5.78 -5.32
N ARG A 17 4.01 -5.17 -6.50
CA ARG A 17 4.10 -3.72 -6.65
C ARG A 17 2.68 -3.18 -6.78
N ILE A 18 2.36 -2.18 -5.96
CA ILE A 18 1.14 -1.39 -6.08
C ILE A 18 1.58 0.02 -6.46
N ASP A 19 1.02 0.56 -7.53
CA ASP A 19 1.25 1.94 -7.96
C ASP A 19 0.04 2.77 -7.58
N ILE A 20 0.25 3.83 -6.80
CA ILE A 20 -0.82 4.69 -6.29
C ILE A 20 -0.57 6.10 -6.82
N ALA A 21 -1.40 6.51 -7.77
CA ALA A 21 -1.41 7.87 -8.28
C ALA A 21 -2.45 8.71 -7.51
N VAL A 22 -1.98 9.67 -6.72
CA VAL A 22 -2.85 10.70 -6.16
C VAL A 22 -3.03 11.80 -7.21
N THR A 23 -4.19 11.80 -7.87
CA THR A 23 -4.49 12.75 -8.96
C THR A 23 -5.03 14.08 -8.47
N ASP A 24 -5.58 14.11 -7.25
CA ASP A 24 -6.02 15.33 -6.55
C ASP A 24 -5.67 15.27 -5.06
N PRO A 25 -4.46 15.72 -4.68
CA PRO A 25 -4.01 15.74 -3.29
C PRO A 25 -4.88 16.60 -2.36
N ALA A 26 -5.48 17.66 -2.89
CA ALA A 26 -6.30 18.57 -2.10
C ALA A 26 -7.64 17.92 -1.73
N ALA A 27 -8.28 17.24 -2.67
CA ALA A 27 -9.51 16.48 -2.40
C ALA A 27 -9.26 15.33 -1.42
N LEU A 28 -8.15 14.58 -1.57
CA LEU A 28 -7.80 13.50 -0.66
C LEU A 28 -7.59 14.01 0.78
N THR A 29 -6.82 15.08 0.94
CA THR A 29 -6.61 15.71 2.25
C THR A 29 -7.92 16.23 2.83
N GLY A 30 -8.75 16.89 2.02
CA GLY A 30 -10.05 17.40 2.47
C GLY A 30 -10.97 16.30 2.98
N HIS A 31 -10.98 15.14 2.32
CA HIS A 31 -11.73 13.97 2.77
C HIS A 31 -11.19 13.42 4.10
N ALA A 32 -9.87 13.22 4.22
CA ALA A 32 -9.26 12.72 5.45
C ALA A 32 -9.54 13.63 6.67
N VAL A 33 -9.47 14.95 6.49
CA VAL A 33 -9.83 15.92 7.55
C VAL A 33 -11.31 15.84 7.91
N ALA A 34 -12.19 15.62 6.93
CA ALA A 34 -13.61 15.45 7.19
C ALA A 34 -13.89 14.18 8.01
N GLU A 35 -13.23 13.07 7.70
CA GLU A 35 -13.31 11.82 8.46
C GLU A 35 -12.75 11.98 9.88
N LEU A 36 -11.60 12.64 10.07
CA LEU A 36 -11.04 12.92 11.40
C LEU A 36 -11.97 13.77 12.27
N ARG A 37 -12.72 14.71 11.67
CA ARG A 37 -13.73 15.51 12.37
C ARG A 37 -14.99 14.73 12.71
N ALA A 38 -15.35 13.75 11.87
CA ALA A 38 -16.52 12.91 12.06
C ALA A 38 -16.24 11.75 13.03
N ALA A 39 -14.97 11.39 13.21
CA ALA A 39 -14.54 10.38 14.16
C ALA A 39 -14.78 10.85 15.61
N ASP A 40 -15.28 9.94 16.43
CA ASP A 40 -15.51 10.16 17.87
C ASP A 40 -14.19 10.06 18.64
N ILE A 41 -13.24 10.94 18.31
CA ILE A 41 -11.92 11.02 18.92
C ILE A 41 -11.94 12.11 19.99
N ASP A 42 -11.54 11.75 21.21
CA ASP A 42 -11.29 12.72 22.27
C ASP A 42 -9.92 13.37 22.09
N TRP A 43 -9.86 14.36 21.21
CA TRP A 43 -8.64 15.11 20.89
C TRP A 43 -8.00 15.80 22.11
N ALA A 44 -8.71 15.94 23.23
CA ALA A 44 -8.13 16.48 24.46
C ALA A 44 -7.25 15.46 25.21
N GLN A 45 -7.28 14.18 24.81
CA GLN A 45 -6.48 13.10 25.37
C GLN A 45 -5.37 12.62 24.43
N GLU A 46 -5.37 13.05 23.18
CA GLU A 46 -4.33 12.73 22.21
C GLU A 46 -3.09 13.63 22.40
N GLU A 47 -1.93 13.14 21.97
CA GLU A 47 -0.67 13.90 22.01
C GLU A 47 -0.71 15.12 21.07
N ASP A 48 -1.43 14.98 19.96
CA ASP A 48 -1.61 16.01 18.94
C ASP A 48 -3.05 16.51 18.87
N ASP A 49 -3.20 17.77 18.46
CA ASP A 49 -4.51 18.34 18.11
C ASP A 49 -4.85 18.11 16.63
N LEU A 50 -6.16 18.20 16.32
CA LEU A 50 -6.64 18.04 14.96
C LEU A 50 -5.97 18.99 13.94
N PRO A 51 -5.72 20.29 14.24
CA PRO A 51 -4.94 21.16 13.36
C PRO A 51 -3.52 20.65 13.06
N SER A 52 -2.83 20.09 14.05
CA SER A 52 -1.48 19.53 13.89
C SER A 52 -1.52 18.27 13.05
N ALA A 53 -2.44 17.35 13.31
CA ALA A 53 -2.66 16.16 12.49
C ALA A 53 -2.98 16.50 11.01
N ASP A 54 -3.79 17.53 10.77
CA ASP A 54 -4.07 18.05 9.42
C ASP A 54 -2.82 18.65 8.76
N ALA A 55 -2.04 19.42 9.51
CA ALA A 55 -0.80 20.00 9.02
C ALA A 55 0.24 18.92 8.65
N GLU A 56 0.37 17.87 9.45
CA GLU A 56 1.25 16.73 9.16
C GLU A 56 0.80 15.94 7.94
N LEU A 57 -0.50 15.64 7.84
CA LEU A 57 -1.08 14.97 6.67
C LEU A 57 -0.79 15.75 5.38
N ARG A 58 -0.87 17.09 5.42
CA ARG A 58 -0.52 17.95 4.28
C ARG A 58 0.97 18.05 4.03
N GLY A 59 1.78 17.97 5.08
CA GLY A 59 3.24 18.09 5.01
C GLY A 59 3.89 16.94 4.26
N ASP A 60 3.42 15.70 4.47
CA ASP A 60 3.91 14.52 3.77
C ASP A 60 2.80 13.48 3.51
N LEU A 61 2.02 13.75 2.47
CA LEU A 61 0.94 12.86 2.02
C LEU A 61 1.43 11.47 1.63
N THR A 62 2.69 11.33 1.19
CA THR A 62 3.22 10.01 0.80
C THR A 62 3.45 9.16 2.04
N LEU A 63 4.05 9.73 3.09
CA LEU A 63 4.22 9.06 4.37
C LEU A 63 2.88 8.70 5.02
N ALA A 64 1.91 9.63 4.98
CA ALA A 64 0.58 9.38 5.51
C ALA A 64 -0.16 8.25 4.75
N LEU A 65 -0.03 8.17 3.42
CA LEU A 65 -0.57 7.05 2.64
C LEU A 65 0.18 5.74 2.90
N ALA A 66 1.47 5.81 3.26
CA ALA A 66 2.23 4.63 3.63
C ALA A 66 1.69 3.99 4.92
N SER A 67 1.24 4.79 5.89
CA SER A 67 0.80 4.28 7.19
C SER A 67 -0.51 3.48 7.13
N VAL A 68 -1.32 3.67 6.08
CA VAL A 68 -2.57 2.91 5.88
C VAL A 68 -2.37 1.60 5.10
N ALA A 69 -1.15 1.32 4.60
CA ALA A 69 -0.86 0.10 3.87
C ALA A 69 -0.76 -1.10 4.81
N ASP A 70 -1.85 -1.85 4.95
CA ASP A 70 -1.91 -3.07 5.77
C ASP A 70 -1.80 -4.34 4.93
N LEU A 71 -0.62 -4.97 4.96
CA LEU A 71 -0.36 -6.23 4.25
C LEU A 71 -1.12 -7.43 4.81
N SER A 72 -1.58 -7.37 6.06
CA SER A 72 -2.31 -8.49 6.68
C SER A 72 -3.63 -8.75 5.96
N ARG A 73 -4.24 -7.69 5.40
CA ARG A 73 -5.50 -7.76 4.66
C ARG A 73 -5.43 -8.55 3.34
N VAL A 74 -4.22 -8.82 2.83
CA VAL A 74 -4.03 -9.63 1.61
C VAL A 74 -4.60 -11.04 1.76
N VAL A 75 -4.63 -11.57 2.98
CA VAL A 75 -5.14 -12.92 3.27
C VAL A 75 -6.45 -12.92 4.05
N ASP A 76 -7.09 -11.75 4.21
CA ASP A 76 -8.38 -11.65 4.87
C ASP A 76 -9.42 -12.54 4.17
N GLY A 77 -10.07 -13.40 4.95
CA GLY A 77 -11.11 -14.30 4.46
C GLY A 77 -10.61 -15.55 3.73
N VAL A 78 -9.30 -15.83 3.70
CA VAL A 78 -8.75 -17.05 3.06
C VAL A 78 -8.64 -18.20 4.08
N PRO A 79 -9.42 -19.28 3.95
CA PRO A 79 -9.41 -20.37 4.93
C PRO A 79 -8.05 -21.09 5.03
N GLY A 80 -7.56 -21.27 6.26
CA GLY A 80 -6.31 -21.99 6.52
C GLY A 80 -5.04 -21.22 6.16
N VAL A 81 -5.16 -19.91 5.89
CA VAL A 81 -4.03 -19.03 5.58
C VAL A 81 -3.86 -18.02 6.70
N GLU A 82 -2.62 -17.82 7.11
CA GLU A 82 -2.25 -16.89 8.17
C GLU A 82 -1.17 -15.94 7.67
N PHE A 83 -1.35 -14.65 7.93
CA PHE A 83 -0.29 -13.67 7.71
C PHE A 83 0.79 -13.84 8.77
N ARG A 84 2.02 -14.16 8.33
CA ARG A 84 3.17 -14.39 9.23
C ARG A 84 4.15 -13.22 9.29
N GLY A 85 3.84 -12.10 8.65
CA GLY A 85 4.68 -10.92 8.56
C GLY A 85 5.02 -10.53 7.12
N GLY A 86 5.37 -9.26 6.95
CA GLY A 86 5.73 -8.65 5.68
C GLY A 86 6.28 -7.25 5.92
N VAL A 87 7.01 -6.71 4.95
CA VAL A 87 7.53 -5.34 5.00
C VAL A 87 6.84 -4.56 3.89
N CYS A 88 6.10 -3.52 4.26
CA CYS A 88 5.58 -2.52 3.34
C CYS A 88 6.25 -1.19 3.66
N TRP A 89 6.64 -0.46 2.64
CA TRP A 89 7.08 0.91 2.78
C TRP A 89 6.71 1.67 1.50
N ALA A 90 6.42 2.96 1.61
CA ALA A 90 6.21 3.83 0.46
C ALA A 90 7.51 4.53 0.07
N GLU A 91 7.66 4.85 -1.21
CA GLU A 91 8.78 5.64 -1.73
C GLU A 91 8.25 6.70 -2.69
N THR A 92 8.90 7.86 -2.70
CA THR A 92 8.66 8.91 -3.70
C THR A 92 9.57 8.71 -4.91
N GLY A 93 9.10 9.15 -6.09
CA GLY A 93 9.88 9.12 -7.32
C GLY A 93 9.64 7.89 -8.20
N PRO A 94 10.45 7.70 -9.25
CA PRO A 94 10.25 6.63 -10.21
C PRO A 94 10.54 5.26 -9.58
N PRO A 95 9.91 4.18 -10.09
CA PRO A 95 10.15 2.83 -9.58
C PRO A 95 11.62 2.45 -9.62
N ARG A 96 12.12 1.83 -8.54
CA ARG A 96 13.45 1.20 -8.55
C ARG A 96 13.52 0.18 -9.69
N ALA A 97 14.68 0.06 -10.34
CA ALA A 97 14.86 -0.78 -11.52
C ALA A 97 14.43 -2.25 -11.31
N SER A 98 14.64 -2.81 -10.11
CA SER A 98 14.23 -4.17 -9.74
C SER A 98 12.72 -4.38 -9.66
N PHE A 99 11.94 -3.30 -9.61
CA PHE A 99 10.47 -3.27 -9.53
C PHE A 99 9.84 -2.51 -10.70
N ALA A 100 10.63 -2.13 -11.71
CA ALA A 100 10.11 -1.53 -12.93
C ALA A 100 9.23 -2.55 -13.68
N PRO A 101 8.14 -2.13 -14.33
CA PRO A 101 7.30 -3.07 -15.07
C PRO A 101 8.14 -3.63 -16.21
N THR A 102 8.36 -4.94 -16.22
CA THR A 102 9.00 -5.61 -17.35
C THR A 102 8.04 -5.59 -18.54
N GLY A 103 8.12 -4.56 -19.39
CA GLY A 103 7.61 -4.67 -20.76
C GLY A 103 6.35 -3.89 -21.11
N GLY A 104 6.34 -2.57 -20.86
CA GLY A 104 5.58 -1.63 -21.68
C GLY A 104 6.50 -0.87 -22.64
N GLN A 105 7.31 -1.56 -23.46
CA GLN A 105 7.97 -0.86 -24.57
C GLN A 105 6.88 -0.45 -25.57
N PRO A 106 6.76 0.83 -25.97
CA PRO A 106 6.04 1.15 -27.19
C PRO A 106 6.72 0.40 -28.34
N SER A 107 5.94 -0.39 -29.07
CA SER A 107 6.40 -1.06 -30.28
C SER A 107 6.84 0.00 -31.30
N THR A 108 8.13 0.31 -31.34
CA THR A 108 8.73 0.89 -32.54
C THR A 108 8.90 -0.26 -33.52
N ALA A 109 7.88 -0.45 -34.35
CA ALA A 109 7.98 -1.29 -35.54
C ALA A 109 9.22 -0.88 -36.37
N PRO A 110 9.91 -1.82 -37.04
CA PRO A 110 11.02 -1.47 -37.91
C PRO A 110 10.49 -0.71 -39.14
N GLY A 111 10.94 0.53 -39.33
CA GLY A 111 10.73 1.26 -40.59
C GLY A 111 11.45 0.57 -41.75
N PRO A 112 10.92 0.67 -42.98
CA PRO A 112 11.37 -0.16 -44.09
C PRO A 112 12.77 0.25 -44.56
N THR A 113 13.53 -0.75 -45.00
CA THR A 113 14.74 -0.59 -45.81
C THR A 113 14.45 0.22 -47.07
N GLY A 114 15.21 1.29 -47.27
CA GLY A 114 15.32 2.05 -48.52
C GLY A 114 16.75 2.50 -48.70
#